data_AF-A0A7X4BLD8-F1
#
_entry.id   AF-A0A7X4BLD8-F1
#
_cell.length_a   1.000
_cell.length_b   1.000
_cell.length_c   1.000
_cell.angle_alpha   90.00
_cell.angle_beta   90.00
_cell.angle_gamma   90.00
#
_symmetry.space_group_name_H-M   'P 1'
#
loop_
_entity.id
_entity.type
_entity.pdbx_description
1 polymer ?
#
loop_
_entity_poly.entity_id
_entity_poly.type
_entity_poly.pdbx_seq_one_letter_code
_entity_poly.pdbx_strand_id
1 'polypeptide(L)'
;MSNLQSRILLVEGDDDKHFVKNFCWKMLRNQLVCKFTDDDNESDSGDSTQMFYIPDRSRQEGGIDNMIRTISTEIKEPGREVVGILADANGQRFDCSNHPWQKIRSKLEEVLDFEDALPELPCHKGLIRRNVRPKQKPKSTLHVGVWLMPDNQSSGELENFFAGLIHENNRTWPLAKEYINQYTMEQAENRQGGLDVGKPYKVSKAEVYAWLATRKQPGKMGAVISEGHGLNFDSELARRFAQWLKDLFCF
;
A
#
# COMPACT_ATOMS: atom_id res chain seq x y z
N MET A 1 28.24 0.95 13.15
CA MET A 1 27.40 -0.08 12.50
C MET A 1 26.34 0.67 11.73
N SER A 2 26.44 0.68 10.40
CA SER A 2 25.69 1.55 9.51
C SER A 2 24.19 1.26 9.57
N ASN A 3 23.43 2.23 10.07
CA ASN A 3 22.00 2.20 10.25
C ASN A 3 21.31 2.38 8.88
N LEU A 4 21.35 1.36 8.02
CA LEU A 4 20.97 1.48 6.62
C LEU A 4 19.45 1.50 6.40
N GLN A 5 18.63 1.13 7.39
CA GLN A 5 17.20 0.96 7.21
C GLN A 5 16.38 1.61 8.32
N SER A 6 16.70 2.84 8.78
CA SER A 6 15.94 3.50 9.86
C SER A 6 14.50 3.87 9.46
N ARG A 7 14.19 3.90 8.15
CA ARG A 7 12.90 4.28 7.58
C ARG A 7 12.32 3.14 6.76
N ILE A 8 11.16 2.62 7.15
CA ILE A 8 10.54 1.49 6.46
C ILE A 8 9.07 1.74 6.12
N LEU A 9 8.60 1.04 5.09
CA LEU A 9 7.18 0.91 4.75
C LEU A 9 6.80 -0.57 4.80
N LEU A 10 5.86 -0.92 5.66
CA LEU A 10 5.26 -2.24 5.72
C LEU A 10 4.11 -2.31 4.71
N VAL A 11 4.07 -3.39 3.94
CA VAL A 11 3.05 -3.67 2.93
C VAL A 11 2.51 -5.10 3.10
N GLU A 12 1.29 -5.39 2.65
CA GLU A 12 0.64 -6.69 2.86
C GLU A 12 1.16 -7.81 1.94
N GLY A 13 1.60 -7.48 0.72
CA GLY A 13 1.97 -8.47 -0.29
C GLY A 13 3.06 -8.05 -1.30
N ASP A 14 3.41 -9.02 -2.15
CA ASP A 14 4.42 -8.91 -3.22
C ASP A 14 3.96 -7.94 -4.33
N ASP A 15 2.67 -7.90 -4.63
CA ASP A 15 2.12 -6.95 -5.61
C ASP A 15 2.26 -5.51 -5.11
N ASP A 16 1.98 -5.25 -3.82
CA ASP A 16 2.09 -3.95 -3.17
C ASP A 16 3.52 -3.42 -3.16
N LYS A 17 4.51 -4.26 -2.81
CA LYS A 17 5.91 -3.82 -2.77
C LYS A 17 6.38 -3.37 -4.15
N HIS A 18 6.04 -4.12 -5.18
CA HIS A 18 6.40 -3.78 -6.56
C HIS A 18 5.62 -2.57 -7.05
N PHE A 19 4.34 -2.45 -6.69
CA PHE A 19 3.53 -1.28 -6.98
C PHE A 19 4.18 -0.01 -6.41
N VAL A 20 4.49 0.02 -5.10
CA VAL A 20 5.07 1.20 -4.44
C VAL A 20 6.41 1.57 -5.05
N LYS A 21 7.30 0.60 -5.30
CA LYS A 21 8.61 0.86 -5.92
C LYS A 21 8.47 1.55 -7.27
N ASN A 22 7.59 1.04 -8.14
CA ASN A 22 7.35 1.64 -9.46
C ASN A 22 6.62 2.99 -9.35
N PHE A 23 5.68 3.13 -8.42
CA PHE A 23 4.95 4.37 -8.19
C PHE A 23 5.89 5.49 -7.72
N CYS A 24 6.77 5.21 -6.75
CA CYS A 24 7.80 6.15 -6.29
C CYS A 24 8.74 6.53 -7.42
N TRP A 25 9.20 5.57 -8.24
CA TRP A 25 10.03 5.88 -9.40
C TRP A 25 9.30 6.80 -10.40
N LYS A 26 8.01 6.59 -10.62
CA LYS A 26 7.22 7.41 -11.55
C LYS A 26 6.93 8.81 -11.01
N MET A 27 6.52 8.92 -9.76
CA MET A 27 5.98 10.15 -9.15
C MET A 27 7.02 10.95 -8.38
N LEU A 28 8.03 10.29 -7.81
CA LEU A 28 8.87 10.82 -6.74
C LEU A 28 10.39 10.63 -6.98
N ARG A 29 10.83 10.19 -8.16
CA ARG A 29 12.25 9.84 -8.45
C ARG A 29 13.33 10.84 -8.00
N ASN A 30 13.00 12.13 -7.95
CA ASN A 30 13.94 13.20 -7.57
C ASN A 30 13.83 13.62 -6.09
N GLN A 31 12.94 12.99 -5.32
CA GLN A 31 12.55 13.41 -3.97
C GLN A 31 12.61 12.25 -2.96
N LEU A 32 12.20 11.05 -3.37
CA LEU A 32 12.10 9.88 -2.50
C LEU A 32 12.41 8.60 -3.29
N VAL A 33 13.37 7.82 -2.79
CA VAL A 33 13.73 6.52 -3.37
C VAL A 33 13.18 5.39 -2.48
N CYS A 34 12.51 4.43 -3.12
CA CYS A 34 12.05 3.19 -2.51
C CYS A 34 13.01 2.06 -2.89
N LYS A 35 13.61 1.38 -1.90
CA LYS A 35 14.43 0.17 -2.09
C LYS A 35 13.81 -1.04 -1.37
N PHE A 36 14.15 -2.24 -1.81
CA PHE A 36 13.91 -3.44 -1.01
C PHE A 36 15.07 -3.65 -0.04
N THR A 37 14.83 -4.32 1.08
CA THR A 37 15.89 -4.59 2.08
C THR A 37 17.03 -5.45 1.53
N ASP A 38 16.73 -6.23 0.50
CA ASP A 38 17.62 -7.23 -0.10
C ASP A 38 18.22 -6.73 -1.43
N ASP A 39 17.91 -5.48 -1.83
CA ASP A 39 18.55 -4.85 -2.99
C ASP A 39 20.01 -4.52 -2.61
N ASP A 40 20.94 -5.45 -2.86
CA ASP A 40 22.41 -5.29 -2.68
C ASP A 40 23.05 -4.20 -3.58
N ASN A 41 22.24 -3.47 -4.35
CA ASN A 41 22.75 -2.45 -5.26
C ASN A 41 22.91 -1.10 -4.53
N GLU A 42 24.14 -0.87 -4.08
CA GLU A 42 24.73 0.47 -3.93
C GLU A 42 24.84 1.15 -5.31
N SER A 43 23.72 1.44 -5.95
CA SER A 43 23.70 2.48 -6.98
C SER A 43 23.54 3.82 -6.26
N ASP A 44 24.68 4.48 -6.12
CA ASP A 44 24.91 5.83 -5.63
C ASP A 44 23.88 6.81 -6.21
N SER A 45 22.94 7.26 -5.38
CA SER A 45 22.08 8.40 -5.70
C SER A 45 22.53 9.53 -4.79
N GLY A 46 23.11 10.56 -5.41
CA GLY A 46 23.81 11.65 -4.75
C GLY A 46 23.14 12.23 -3.50
N ASP A 47 24.02 12.75 -2.65
CA ASP A 47 24.00 13.27 -1.27
C ASP A 47 22.74 13.98 -0.69
N SER A 48 21.57 13.93 -1.32
CA SER A 48 20.38 14.72 -0.91
C SER A 48 19.01 14.06 -1.13
N THR A 49 18.92 12.85 -1.70
CA THR A 49 17.60 12.19 -1.89
C THR A 49 17.23 11.30 -0.71
N GLN A 50 16.06 11.55 -0.09
CA GLN A 50 15.57 10.74 1.02
C GLN A 50 15.25 9.31 0.55
N MET A 51 15.43 8.32 1.43
CA MET A 51 15.22 6.90 1.12
C MET A 51 14.34 6.21 2.17
N PHE A 52 13.56 5.22 1.74
CA PHE A 52 12.90 4.27 2.62
C PHE A 52 12.96 2.85 2.04
N TYR A 53 12.78 1.86 2.91
CA TYR A 53 12.90 0.45 2.57
C TYR A 53 11.57 -0.28 2.75
N ILE A 54 11.28 -1.21 1.85
CA ILE A 54 10.23 -2.20 2.06
C ILE A 54 10.91 -3.52 2.43
N PRO A 55 10.70 -4.05 3.65
CA PRO A 55 11.22 -5.35 4.06
C PRO A 55 10.78 -6.46 3.12
N ASP A 56 11.71 -7.30 2.66
CA ASP A 56 11.34 -8.52 1.95
C ASP A 56 10.74 -9.50 2.97
N ARG A 57 9.50 -9.89 2.73
CA ARG A 57 8.80 -10.88 3.56
C ARG A 57 8.53 -12.09 2.70
N SER A 58 8.85 -13.26 3.25
CA SER A 58 8.57 -14.51 2.57
C SER A 58 7.07 -14.62 2.22
N ARG A 59 6.75 -15.17 1.04
CA ARG A 59 5.37 -15.34 0.55
C ARG A 59 4.43 -16.11 1.49
N GLN A 60 4.97 -16.79 2.51
CA GLN A 60 4.22 -17.57 3.49
C GLN A 60 3.76 -16.75 4.71
N GLU A 61 4.15 -15.48 4.79
CA GLU A 61 3.82 -14.56 5.89
C GLU A 61 2.95 -13.38 5.45
N GLY A 62 2.17 -13.52 4.38
CA GLY A 62 1.31 -12.44 3.86
C GLY A 62 0.11 -12.11 4.76
N GLY A 63 -0.44 -10.91 4.56
CA GLY A 63 -1.73 -10.49 5.11
C GLY A 63 -1.71 -9.73 6.43
N ILE A 64 -2.87 -9.12 6.73
CA ILE A 64 -3.06 -8.18 7.84
C ILE A 64 -2.53 -8.69 9.20
N ASP A 65 -2.78 -9.95 9.57
CA ASP A 65 -2.40 -10.45 10.90
C ASP A 65 -0.89 -10.57 11.08
N ASN A 66 -0.14 -10.92 10.02
CA ASN A 66 1.32 -10.88 10.08
C ASN A 66 1.83 -9.44 10.14
N MET A 67 1.25 -8.55 9.34
CA MET A 67 1.59 -7.13 9.39
C MET A 67 1.42 -6.54 10.81
N ILE A 68 0.33 -6.87 11.51
CA ILE A 68 0.09 -6.48 12.91
C ILE A 68 1.22 -6.96 13.85
N ARG A 69 1.69 -8.20 13.67
CA ARG A 69 2.82 -8.72 14.48
C ARG A 69 4.09 -7.93 14.22
N THR A 70 4.39 -7.66 12.95
CA THR A 70 5.62 -6.95 12.59
C THR A 70 5.61 -5.48 13.02
N ILE A 71 4.46 -4.79 13.03
CA ILE A 71 4.35 -3.42 13.56
C ILE A 71 4.98 -3.33 14.96
N SER A 72 4.70 -4.32 15.82
CA SER A 72 5.31 -4.41 17.15
C SER A 72 6.83 -4.55 17.12
N THR A 73 7.36 -5.40 16.24
CA THR A 73 8.79 -5.64 16.10
C THR A 73 9.50 -4.37 15.61
N GLU A 74 8.97 -3.74 14.56
CA GLU A 74 9.63 -2.61 13.91
C GLU A 74 9.65 -1.34 14.76
N ILE A 75 8.56 -1.06 15.49
CA ILE A 75 8.49 0.07 16.43
C ILE A 75 9.50 -0.11 17.57
N LYS A 76 9.83 -1.35 17.92
CA LYS A 76 10.80 -1.65 18.98
C LYS A 76 12.24 -1.69 18.47
N GLU A 77 12.47 -1.66 17.16
CA GLU A 77 13.80 -1.76 16.59
C GLU A 77 14.65 -0.53 16.99
N PRO A 78 15.85 -0.72 17.59
CA PRO A 78 16.75 0.40 17.89
C PRO A 78 17.10 1.19 16.62
N GLY A 79 17.04 2.52 16.70
CA GLY A 79 17.41 3.39 15.57
C GLY A 79 16.32 3.53 14.50
N ARG A 80 15.11 2.99 14.72
CA ARG A 80 13.94 3.22 13.88
C ARG A 80 13.51 4.69 13.96
N GLU A 81 13.49 5.37 12.81
CA GLU A 81 13.04 6.76 12.66
C GLU A 81 11.60 6.84 12.13
N VAL A 82 11.24 5.96 11.19
CA VAL A 82 9.96 6.01 10.48
C VAL A 82 9.40 4.62 10.24
N VAL A 83 8.13 4.43 10.58
CA VAL A 83 7.34 3.23 10.23
C VAL A 83 6.11 3.67 9.46
N GLY A 84 6.11 3.45 8.15
CA GLY A 84 4.92 3.51 7.31
C GLY A 84 4.20 2.16 7.28
N ILE A 85 2.87 2.20 7.19
CA ILE A 85 2.02 1.03 7.04
C ILE A 85 1.08 1.27 5.85
N LEU A 86 1.11 0.38 4.87
CA LEU A 86 0.22 0.36 3.73
C LEU A 86 -0.60 -0.92 3.77
N ALA A 87 -1.92 -0.79 3.91
CA ALA A 87 -2.81 -1.93 4.12
C ALA A 87 -4.05 -1.85 3.22
N ASP A 88 -4.57 -3.00 2.81
CA ASP A 88 -5.83 -3.10 2.11
C ASP A 88 -6.98 -2.91 3.09
N ALA A 89 -7.97 -2.06 2.78
CA ALA A 89 -9.17 -1.95 3.60
C ALA A 89 -10.08 -3.19 3.46
N ASN A 90 -9.83 -4.06 2.47
CA ASN A 90 -10.63 -5.24 2.16
C ASN A 90 -12.11 -4.87 1.95
N GLY A 91 -13.01 -5.86 1.85
CA GLY A 91 -14.45 -5.63 1.68
C GLY A 91 -15.24 -5.40 2.98
N GLN A 92 -14.59 -5.07 4.10
CA GLN A 92 -15.26 -4.92 5.40
C GLN A 92 -15.66 -3.47 5.65
N ARG A 93 -16.70 -3.25 6.47
CA ARG A 93 -17.03 -1.90 6.96
C ARG A 93 -15.99 -1.45 7.98
N PHE A 94 -15.68 -0.16 7.99
CA PHE A 94 -14.65 0.40 8.88
C PHE A 94 -14.96 0.28 10.38
N ASP A 95 -16.23 0.17 10.75
CA ASP A 95 -16.70 -0.01 12.14
C ASP A 95 -16.57 -1.46 12.65
N CYS A 96 -16.27 -2.42 11.76
CA CYS A 96 -16.07 -3.80 12.16
C CYS A 96 -14.72 -3.98 12.87
N SER A 97 -14.69 -4.69 13.99
CA SER A 97 -13.45 -4.99 14.74
C SER A 97 -12.40 -5.74 13.91
N ASN A 98 -12.84 -6.52 12.92
CA ASN A 98 -11.96 -7.24 12.01
C ASN A 98 -11.39 -6.37 10.88
N HIS A 99 -11.84 -5.12 10.75
CA HIS A 99 -11.38 -4.22 9.72
C HIS A 99 -9.88 -3.93 9.91
N PRO A 100 -9.06 -3.93 8.85
CA PRO A 100 -7.63 -3.68 8.90
C PRO A 100 -7.27 -2.40 9.67
N TRP A 101 -8.02 -1.31 9.46
CA TRP A 101 -7.87 -0.08 10.25
C TRP A 101 -7.99 -0.31 11.76
N GLN A 102 -9.04 -0.99 12.24
CA GLN A 102 -9.25 -1.19 13.66
C GLN A 102 -8.12 -2.02 14.26
N LYS A 103 -7.70 -3.07 13.56
CA LYS A 103 -6.54 -3.89 13.96
C LYS A 103 -5.25 -3.06 14.07
N ILE A 104 -4.95 -2.24 13.06
CA ILE A 104 -3.76 -1.38 13.03
C ILE A 104 -3.84 -0.34 14.15
N ARG A 105 -4.98 0.34 14.28
CA ARG A 105 -5.23 1.36 15.31
C ARG A 105 -5.02 0.80 16.71
N SER A 106 -5.70 -0.31 17.05
CA SER A 106 -5.54 -0.96 18.36
C SER A 106 -4.10 -1.37 18.61
N LYS A 107 -3.39 -1.86 17.59
CA LYS A 107 -1.99 -2.24 17.73
C LYS A 107 -1.07 -1.04 17.97
N LEU A 108 -1.32 0.07 17.27
CA LEU A 108 -0.57 1.31 17.48
C LEU A 108 -0.81 1.86 18.89
N GLU A 109 -2.06 1.92 19.35
CA GLU A 109 -2.44 2.36 20.70
C GLU A 109 -1.87 1.43 21.78
N GLU A 110 -1.67 0.14 21.49
CA GLU A 110 -1.02 -0.81 22.40
C GLU A 110 0.46 -0.46 22.62
N VAL A 111 1.19 -0.10 21.56
CA VAL A 111 2.67 -0.03 21.58
C VAL A 111 3.25 1.40 21.60
N LEU A 112 2.47 2.42 21.28
CA LEU A 112 2.88 3.82 21.23
C LEU A 112 2.08 4.67 22.22
N ASP A 113 2.74 5.69 22.76
CA ASP A 113 2.09 6.80 23.46
C ASP A 113 1.77 7.91 22.47
N PHE A 114 0.49 8.26 22.38
CA PHE A 114 -0.02 9.37 21.59
C PHE A 114 -0.48 10.50 22.51
N GLU A 115 -0.21 11.75 22.12
CA GLU A 115 -0.75 12.93 22.81
C GLU A 115 -2.27 13.03 22.65
N ASP A 116 -2.75 12.77 21.43
CA ASP A 116 -4.16 12.75 21.08
C ASP A 116 -4.60 11.35 20.62
N ALA A 117 -5.87 11.02 20.86
CA ALA A 117 -6.46 9.78 20.38
C ALA A 117 -6.30 9.63 18.86
N LEU A 118 -6.11 8.39 18.41
CA LEU A 118 -6.21 8.07 16.98
C LEU A 118 -7.67 8.23 16.52
N PRO A 119 -7.90 8.71 15.30
CA PRO A 119 -9.25 8.95 14.83
C PRO A 119 -10.00 7.62 14.62
N GLU A 120 -11.32 7.64 14.69
CA GLU A 120 -12.15 6.47 14.41
C GLU A 120 -12.00 5.99 12.96
N LEU A 121 -11.79 6.92 12.03
CA LEU A 121 -11.50 6.70 10.61
C LEU A 121 -10.31 7.57 10.18
N PRO A 122 -9.39 7.06 9.34
CA PRO A 122 -8.35 7.91 8.78
C PRO A 122 -8.95 9.00 7.89
N CYS A 123 -8.32 10.18 7.85
CA CYS A 123 -8.72 11.19 6.89
C CYS A 123 -8.25 10.79 5.48
N HIS A 124 -8.81 11.43 4.44
CA HIS A 124 -8.46 11.16 3.05
C HIS A 124 -6.94 11.27 2.75
N LYS A 125 -6.20 12.07 3.52
CA LYS A 125 -4.73 12.25 3.39
C LYS A 125 -3.89 11.15 4.06
N GLY A 126 -4.53 10.14 4.66
CA GLY A 126 -3.87 9.14 5.49
C GLY A 126 -3.60 9.64 6.91
N LEU A 127 -3.06 8.76 7.75
CA LEU A 127 -2.59 9.09 9.10
C LEU A 127 -1.10 9.38 9.04
N ILE A 128 -0.67 10.45 9.73
CA ILE A 128 0.72 10.66 10.13
C ILE A 128 0.71 11.15 11.59
N ARG A 129 1.54 10.51 12.42
CA ARG A 129 1.82 10.92 13.81
C ARG A 129 3.33 11.07 13.95
N ARG A 130 3.76 12.25 14.39
CA ARG A 130 5.17 12.61 14.49
C ARG A 130 5.64 12.56 15.94
N ASN A 131 6.92 12.26 16.13
CA ASN A 131 7.59 12.26 17.42
C ASN A 131 6.88 11.41 18.50
N VAL A 132 6.23 10.31 18.08
CA VAL A 132 5.54 9.40 19.00
C VAL A 132 6.55 8.55 19.74
N ARG A 133 6.25 8.22 21.00
CA ARG A 133 7.15 7.45 21.86
C ARG A 133 6.70 5.99 21.94
N PRO A 134 7.59 5.02 21.69
CA PRO A 134 7.30 3.63 22.03
C PRO A 134 7.18 3.46 23.55
N LYS A 135 6.10 2.84 24.02
CA LYS A 135 5.87 2.60 25.46
C LYS A 135 6.99 1.82 26.12
N GLN A 136 7.59 0.89 25.39
CA GLN A 136 8.69 0.04 25.88
C GLN A 136 10.08 0.71 25.75
N LYS A 137 10.19 1.86 25.07
CA LYS A 137 11.43 2.63 24.87
C LYS A 137 11.16 4.15 24.89
N PRO A 138 10.81 4.73 26.05
CA PRO A 138 10.31 6.12 26.14
C PRO A 138 11.36 7.21 25.84
N LYS A 139 12.64 6.82 25.69
CA LYS A 139 13.77 7.73 25.39
C LYS A 139 14.00 7.95 23.89
N SER A 140 13.29 7.23 23.02
CA SER A 140 13.33 7.41 21.56
C SER A 140 11.97 7.87 21.04
N THR A 141 11.98 8.60 19.94
CA THR A 141 10.79 9.01 19.20
C THR A 141 10.90 8.56 17.75
N LEU A 142 9.77 8.27 17.12
CA LEU A 142 9.68 7.96 15.70
C LEU A 142 8.47 8.64 15.06
N HIS A 143 8.40 8.58 13.74
CA HIS A 143 7.21 8.93 12.97
C HIS A 143 6.48 7.66 12.55
N VAL A 144 5.16 7.66 12.65
CA VAL A 144 4.31 6.57 12.17
C VAL A 144 3.29 7.12 11.19
N GLY A 145 3.13 6.44 10.07
CA GLY A 145 2.08 6.76 9.10
C GLY A 145 1.30 5.52 8.69
N VAL A 146 0.02 5.71 8.38
CA VAL A 146 -0.85 4.65 7.84
C VAL A 146 -1.56 5.17 6.60
N TRP A 147 -1.52 4.39 5.52
CA TRP A 147 -2.39 4.52 4.36
C TRP A 147 -3.23 3.26 4.20
N LEU A 148 -4.53 3.42 4.07
CA LEU A 148 -5.45 2.33 3.75
C LEU A 148 -5.87 2.44 2.29
N MET A 149 -5.70 1.35 1.54
CA MET A 149 -6.17 1.29 0.18
C MET A 149 -7.71 1.34 0.12
N PRO A 150 -8.26 1.91 -0.95
CA PRO A 150 -7.53 2.65 -1.98
C PRO A 150 -7.17 4.09 -1.53
N ASP A 151 -8.05 4.75 -0.78
CA ASP A 151 -8.05 6.22 -0.65
C ASP A 151 -8.19 6.72 0.79
N ASN A 152 -8.01 5.82 1.76
CA ASN A 152 -8.25 5.98 3.21
C ASN A 152 -9.72 6.09 3.65
N GLN A 153 -10.67 6.11 2.73
CA GLN A 153 -12.09 6.37 3.03
C GLN A 153 -13.03 5.26 2.54
N SER A 154 -12.59 4.50 1.54
CA SER A 154 -13.33 3.44 0.89
C SER A 154 -12.78 2.08 1.28
N SER A 155 -13.65 1.07 1.29
CA SER A 155 -13.24 -0.33 1.34
C SER A 155 -12.63 -0.73 -0.01
N GLY A 156 -11.54 -1.49 0.00
CA GLY A 156 -10.89 -1.97 -1.23
C GLY A 156 -9.48 -2.47 -1.01
N GLU A 157 -8.88 -2.91 -2.12
CA GLU A 157 -7.49 -3.41 -2.19
C GLU A 157 -6.66 -2.50 -3.11
N LEU A 158 -5.37 -2.80 -3.25
CA LEU A 158 -4.47 -2.17 -4.22
C LEU A 158 -5.09 -2.04 -5.62
N GLU A 159 -5.81 -3.05 -6.10
CA GLU A 159 -6.42 -3.01 -7.43
C GLU A 159 -7.50 -1.94 -7.57
N ASN A 160 -8.19 -1.57 -6.49
CA ASN A 160 -9.10 -0.42 -6.49
C ASN A 160 -8.33 0.89 -6.65
N PHE A 161 -7.17 1.03 -5.99
CA PHE A 161 -6.29 2.19 -6.16
C PHE A 161 -5.79 2.28 -7.60
N PHE A 162 -5.28 1.16 -8.11
CA PHE A 162 -4.75 1.05 -9.46
C PHE A 162 -5.83 1.37 -10.51
N ALA A 163 -7.05 0.87 -10.34
CA ALA A 163 -8.18 1.20 -11.21
C ALA A 163 -8.46 2.71 -11.20
N GLY A 164 -8.34 3.38 -10.05
CA GLY A 164 -8.43 4.84 -9.93
C GLY A 164 -7.33 5.61 -10.66
N LEU A 165 -6.21 4.96 -10.99
CA LEU A 165 -5.17 5.53 -11.85
C LEU A 165 -5.46 5.35 -13.33
N ILE A 166 -6.37 4.47 -13.75
CA ILE A 166 -6.62 4.25 -15.18
C ILE A 166 -7.29 5.51 -15.76
N HIS A 167 -6.74 6.02 -16.87
CA HIS A 167 -7.26 7.24 -17.50
C HIS A 167 -8.73 7.03 -17.94
N GLU A 168 -9.59 8.01 -17.69
CA GLU A 168 -11.01 7.98 -18.08
C GLU A 168 -11.26 7.68 -19.57
N ASN A 169 -10.36 8.11 -20.45
CA ASN A 169 -10.44 7.91 -21.90
C ASN A 169 -9.82 6.58 -22.36
N ASN A 170 -9.48 5.69 -21.44
CA ASN A 170 -8.92 4.39 -21.76
C ASN A 170 -9.96 3.50 -22.46
N ARG A 171 -9.71 3.14 -23.71
CA ARG A 171 -10.66 2.39 -24.53
C ARG A 171 -10.84 0.92 -24.12
N THR A 172 -9.81 0.30 -23.53
CA THR A 172 -9.83 -1.14 -23.21
C THR A 172 -10.27 -1.41 -21.77
N TRP A 173 -10.28 -0.39 -20.90
CA TRP A 173 -10.72 -0.53 -19.51
C TRP A 173 -12.22 -0.87 -19.38
N PRO A 174 -13.14 -0.18 -20.07
CA PRO A 174 -14.55 -0.57 -20.08
C PRO A 174 -14.77 -2.00 -20.57
N LEU A 175 -14.03 -2.45 -21.60
CA LEU A 175 -14.14 -3.80 -22.16
C LEU A 175 -13.69 -4.88 -21.16
N ALA A 176 -12.62 -4.63 -20.39
CA ALA A 176 -12.17 -5.54 -19.35
C ALA A 176 -13.21 -5.67 -18.23
N LYS A 177 -13.79 -4.55 -17.79
CA LYS A 177 -14.87 -4.55 -16.80
C LYS A 177 -16.11 -5.27 -17.31
N GLU A 178 -16.52 -5.01 -18.54
CA GLU A 178 -17.69 -5.66 -19.15
C GLU A 178 -17.48 -7.19 -19.23
N TYR A 179 -16.30 -7.63 -19.68
CA TYR A 179 -15.95 -9.04 -19.73
C TYR A 179 -15.99 -9.74 -18.36
N ILE A 180 -15.56 -9.07 -17.29
CA ILE A 180 -15.62 -9.65 -15.95
C ILE A 180 -17.04 -9.63 -15.39
N ASN A 181 -17.76 -8.52 -15.57
CA ASN A 181 -19.09 -8.33 -14.99
C ASN A 181 -20.22 -9.06 -15.73
N GLN A 182 -19.96 -9.62 -16.92
CA GLN A 182 -20.92 -10.50 -17.60
C GLN A 182 -21.08 -11.87 -16.91
N TYR A 183 -20.15 -12.25 -16.04
CA TYR A 183 -20.17 -13.52 -15.31
C TYR A 183 -20.50 -13.31 -13.83
N THR A 184 -21.23 -14.25 -13.24
CA THR A 184 -21.61 -14.21 -11.81
C THR A 184 -20.82 -15.24 -10.99
N MET A 185 -20.72 -14.99 -9.68
CA MET A 185 -20.18 -15.97 -8.73
C MET A 185 -21.03 -17.25 -8.69
N GLU A 186 -22.35 -17.14 -8.84
CA GLU A 186 -23.27 -18.28 -8.87
C GLU A 186 -22.96 -19.25 -10.03
N GLN A 187 -22.58 -18.73 -11.20
CA GLN A 187 -22.13 -19.56 -12.33
C GLN A 187 -20.84 -20.33 -12.01
N ALA A 188 -19.96 -19.78 -11.16
CA ALA A 188 -18.74 -20.47 -10.73
C ALA A 188 -19.05 -21.61 -9.76
N GLU A 189 -19.92 -21.36 -8.77
CA GLU A 189 -20.36 -22.37 -7.79
C GLU A 189 -21.01 -23.59 -8.47
N ASN A 190 -21.77 -23.34 -9.53
CA ASN A 190 -22.41 -24.38 -10.35
C ASN A 190 -21.45 -25.09 -11.34
N ARG A 191 -20.14 -24.82 -11.28
CA ARG A 191 -19.10 -25.36 -12.18
C ARG A 191 -19.34 -25.07 -13.67
N GLN A 192 -20.08 -24.00 -13.98
CA GLN A 192 -20.39 -23.58 -15.36
C GLN A 192 -19.37 -22.57 -15.91
N GLY A 193 -18.19 -22.46 -15.27
CA GLY A 193 -17.13 -21.56 -15.72
C GLY A 193 -17.40 -20.07 -15.45
N GLY A 194 -18.13 -19.75 -14.37
CA GLY A 194 -18.39 -18.38 -13.94
C GLY A 194 -17.21 -17.67 -13.30
N LEU A 195 -17.47 -16.46 -12.78
CA LEU A 195 -16.46 -15.64 -12.12
C LEU A 195 -16.13 -16.21 -10.74
N ASP A 196 -14.92 -16.76 -10.56
CA ASP A 196 -14.44 -17.22 -9.26
C ASP A 196 -13.37 -16.26 -8.71
N VAL A 197 -13.81 -15.20 -8.03
CA VAL A 197 -12.92 -14.28 -7.29
C VAL A 197 -12.85 -14.62 -5.79
N GLY A 198 -13.52 -15.70 -5.36
CA GLY A 198 -13.68 -16.12 -3.97
C GLY A 198 -14.52 -15.20 -3.08
N LYS A 199 -14.43 -13.87 -3.24
CA LYS A 199 -15.21 -12.89 -2.47
C LYS A 199 -15.62 -11.69 -3.35
N PRO A 200 -16.83 -11.12 -3.18
CA PRO A 200 -17.32 -10.04 -4.04
C PRO A 200 -16.40 -8.80 -4.13
N TYR A 201 -15.73 -8.43 -3.04
CA TYR A 201 -14.84 -7.26 -3.06
C TYR A 201 -13.57 -7.44 -3.91
N LYS A 202 -13.26 -8.69 -4.32
CA LYS A 202 -12.10 -9.02 -5.17
C LYS A 202 -12.39 -8.87 -6.67
N VAL A 203 -13.61 -8.46 -7.06
CA VAL A 203 -13.95 -8.23 -8.47
C VAL A 203 -12.99 -7.22 -9.12
N SER A 204 -12.61 -6.15 -8.42
CA SER A 204 -11.66 -5.15 -8.94
C SER A 204 -10.31 -5.77 -9.31
N LYS A 205 -9.88 -6.84 -8.61
CA LYS A 205 -8.65 -7.57 -8.94
C LYS A 205 -8.79 -8.28 -10.28
N ALA A 206 -9.90 -8.99 -10.52
CA ALA A 206 -10.16 -9.62 -11.81
C ALA A 206 -10.25 -8.59 -12.95
N GLU A 207 -10.92 -7.47 -12.74
CA GLU A 207 -11.03 -6.38 -13.72
C GLU A 207 -9.64 -5.82 -14.09
N VAL A 208 -8.83 -5.48 -13.09
CA VAL A 208 -7.46 -4.97 -13.31
C VAL A 208 -6.62 -6.00 -14.05
N TYR A 209 -6.62 -7.26 -13.63
CA TYR A 209 -5.82 -8.30 -14.29
C TYR A 209 -6.30 -8.62 -15.71
N ALA A 210 -7.60 -8.58 -15.98
CA ALA A 210 -8.15 -8.67 -17.34
C ALA A 210 -7.67 -7.50 -18.22
N TRP A 211 -7.64 -6.28 -17.68
CA TRP A 211 -7.09 -5.13 -18.41
C TRP A 211 -5.57 -5.24 -18.61
N LEU A 212 -4.82 -5.69 -17.59
CA LEU A 212 -3.38 -5.92 -17.69
C LEU A 212 -3.02 -6.97 -18.76
N ALA A 213 -3.88 -7.96 -19.00
CA ALA A 213 -3.66 -8.95 -20.05
C ALA A 213 -3.60 -8.35 -21.47
N THR A 214 -4.17 -7.15 -21.67
CA THR A 214 -4.17 -6.44 -22.95
C THR A 214 -2.98 -5.50 -23.15
N ARG A 215 -2.03 -5.47 -22.20
CA ARG A 215 -0.86 -4.56 -22.23
C ARG A 215 0.31 -5.20 -22.98
N LYS A 216 1.27 -4.36 -23.39
CA LYS A 216 2.49 -4.81 -24.09
C LYS A 216 3.28 -5.84 -23.28
N GLN A 217 3.37 -5.63 -21.97
CA GLN A 217 3.82 -6.63 -21.00
C GLN A 217 2.64 -7.10 -20.16
N PRO A 218 2.02 -8.24 -20.52
CA PRO A 218 0.85 -8.73 -19.81
C PRO A 218 1.11 -9.00 -18.32
N GLY A 219 0.11 -8.69 -17.49
CA GLY A 219 -0.04 -9.27 -16.14
C GLY A 219 0.73 -8.61 -14.99
N LYS A 220 1.50 -7.53 -15.20
CA LYS A 220 2.24 -6.87 -14.09
C LYS A 220 1.89 -5.39 -13.96
N MET A 221 1.28 -4.99 -12.84
CA MET A 221 0.98 -3.57 -12.54
C MET A 221 2.25 -2.70 -12.57
N GLY A 222 3.35 -3.17 -11.98
CA GLY A 222 4.62 -2.44 -11.95
C GLY A 222 5.16 -2.10 -13.34
N ALA A 223 5.03 -3.00 -14.31
CA ALA A 223 5.44 -2.74 -15.69
C ALA A 223 4.62 -1.60 -16.32
N VAL A 224 3.29 -1.62 -16.13
CA VAL A 224 2.40 -0.58 -16.66
C VAL A 224 2.66 0.78 -16.01
N ILE A 225 2.99 0.81 -14.71
CA ILE A 225 3.34 2.06 -14.01
C ILE A 225 4.62 2.66 -14.58
N SER A 226 5.64 1.82 -14.79
CA SER A 226 6.91 2.24 -15.39
C SER A 226 6.70 2.83 -16.78
N GLU A 227 5.96 2.13 -17.65
CA GLU A 227 5.60 2.61 -18.99
C GLU A 227 4.74 3.89 -18.93
N GLY A 228 3.80 3.96 -17.98
CA GLY A 228 2.88 5.07 -17.77
C GLY A 228 1.77 5.21 -18.81
N HIS A 229 1.65 4.27 -19.75
CA HIS A 229 0.62 4.33 -20.78
C HIS A 229 -0.76 3.96 -20.24
N GLY A 230 -1.73 4.85 -20.43
CA GLY A 230 -3.12 4.62 -20.03
C GLY A 230 -3.41 4.85 -18.55
N LEU A 231 -2.44 5.38 -17.79
CA LEU A 231 -2.60 5.81 -16.39
C LEU A 231 -2.55 7.34 -16.28
N ASN A 232 -3.34 7.90 -15.36
CA ASN A 232 -3.39 9.31 -15.01
C ASN A 232 -2.72 9.56 -13.64
N PHE A 233 -1.42 9.82 -13.69
CA PHE A 233 -0.61 10.18 -12.52
C PHE A 233 -0.85 11.62 -12.03
N ASP A 234 -1.59 12.43 -12.79
CA ASP A 234 -2.02 13.78 -12.40
C ASP A 234 -3.35 13.79 -11.63
N SER A 235 -3.97 12.62 -11.44
CA SER A 235 -5.18 12.48 -10.64
C SER A 235 -4.96 12.94 -9.19
N GLU A 236 -6.03 13.42 -8.55
CA GLU A 236 -5.99 13.81 -7.15
C GLU A 236 -5.57 12.63 -6.25
N LEU A 237 -6.05 11.42 -6.55
CA LEU A 237 -5.71 10.19 -5.83
C LEU A 237 -4.19 9.92 -5.88
N ALA A 238 -3.58 9.97 -7.07
CA ALA A 238 -2.14 9.77 -7.23
C ALA A 238 -1.33 10.83 -6.48
N ARG A 239 -1.70 12.11 -6.62
CA ARG A 239 -1.02 13.22 -5.94
C ARG A 239 -1.13 13.12 -4.42
N ARG A 240 -2.29 12.70 -3.91
CA ARG A 240 -2.53 12.55 -2.48
C ARG A 240 -1.68 11.42 -1.88
N PHE A 241 -1.63 10.27 -2.54
CA PHE A 241 -0.79 9.15 -2.10
C PHE A 241 0.71 9.52 -2.16
N ALA A 242 1.14 10.15 -3.25
CA ALA A 242 2.51 10.65 -3.39
C ALA A 242 2.86 11.68 -2.30
N GLN A 243 1.93 12.57 -1.96
CA GLN A 243 2.12 13.55 -0.90
C GLN A 243 2.20 12.88 0.48
N TRP A 244 1.38 11.88 0.77
CA TRP A 244 1.47 11.13 2.03
C TRP A 244 2.84 10.44 2.20
N LEU A 245 3.37 9.80 1.15
CA LEU A 245 4.72 9.23 1.16
C LEU A 245 5.78 10.29 1.44
N LYS A 246 5.71 11.44 0.78
CA LYS A 246 6.64 12.55 1.01
C LYS A 246 6.55 13.09 2.44
N ASP A 247 5.35 13.38 2.93
CA ASP A 247 5.12 13.95 4.26
C ASP A 247 5.60 13.01 5.38
N LEU A 248 5.56 11.70 5.12
CA LEU A 248 6.02 10.67 6.05
C LEU A 248 7.53 10.45 6.00
N PHE A 249 8.16 10.47 4.83
CA PHE A 249 9.57 10.04 4.67
C PHE A 249 10.57 11.17 4.37
N CYS A 250 10.12 12.38 4.03
CA CYS A 250 10.97 13.52 3.62
C CYS A 250 10.97 14.70 4.61
N PHE A 251 10.75 14.46 5.90
CA PHE A 251 10.79 15.50 6.94
C PHE A 251 12.22 15.85 7.37
#